data_AF-A0A7K3X3M0-F1
#
_entry.id   AF-A0A7K3X3M0-F1
#
_cell.length_a   1.000
_cell.length_b   1.000
_cell.length_c   1.000
_cell.angle_alpha   90.00
_cell.angle_beta   90.00
_cell.angle_gamma   90.00
#
_symmetry.space_group_name_H-M   'P 1'
#
loop_
_entity.id
_entity.type
_entity.pdbx_description
1 polymer ?
#
loop_
_entity_poly.entity_id
_entity_poly.type
_entity_poly.pdbx_seq_one_letter_code
_entity_poly.pdbx_strand_id
1 'polypeptide(L)'
;MTRRLAGWLLRAAVRRWPAELRDELSREWVAELHVLAGRGERWRMLRFAASLATSRSGAPVVDRVRFDARARRTAATLLLAPLVCLAIPLAAGLLVNLVLSRFATAHWLIDAQPSGLALLTAGLAVLLARLAHRSAARGTRTGPVRTALGIVLPVGLTAVGAEYALNETTDDLVRVAPALLVWLPGLTLVLHRVGVLAGRGRTRAAWWVGGLGAFVVADLAVALMVVANISGSPETVIDGVAQGDAIDRISAPLWLFTSLTDWSFGLPRPTPSEIFLISDLVELQPFLYLACTPYALTYAIGAARPAEPVGVRTPEPAPSPA
;
A
#
# COMPACT_ATOMS: atom_id res chain seq x y z
N MET A 1 37.12 10.37 16.28
CA MET A 1 35.83 10.95 16.70
C MET A 1 34.76 9.91 17.02
N THR A 2 34.52 8.91 16.17
CA THR A 2 33.47 7.88 16.35
C THR A 2 33.51 7.12 17.69
N ARG A 3 34.70 6.80 18.22
CA ARG A 3 34.86 6.12 19.52
C ARG A 3 34.42 6.98 20.71
N ARG A 4 34.64 8.30 20.65
CA ARG A 4 34.20 9.24 21.71
C ARG A 4 32.68 9.40 21.70
N LEU A 5 32.08 9.45 20.50
CA LEU A 5 30.62 9.51 20.34
C LEU A 5 29.93 8.25 20.87
N ALA A 6 30.46 7.06 20.51
CA ALA A 6 29.96 5.79 21.01
C ALA A 6 30.04 5.68 22.55
N GLY A 7 31.16 6.12 23.15
CA GLY A 7 31.30 6.15 24.61
C GLY A 7 30.40 7.17 25.31
N TRP A 8 30.03 8.27 24.65
CA TRP A 8 29.05 9.21 25.18
C TRP A 8 27.63 8.62 25.16
N LEU A 9 27.23 8.01 24.05
CA LEU A 9 25.95 7.30 23.92
C LEU A 9 25.81 6.16 24.93
N LEU A 10 26.89 5.40 25.16
CA LEU A 10 26.90 4.34 26.16
C LEU A 10 26.68 4.89 27.58
N ARG A 11 27.35 5.98 27.95
CA ARG A 11 27.16 6.62 29.26
C ARG A 11 25.73 7.13 29.44
N ALA A 12 25.11 7.64 28.38
CA ALA A 12 23.70 8.03 28.40
C ALA A 12 22.77 6.82 28.57
N ALA A 13 23.08 5.68 27.93
CA ALA A 13 22.32 4.44 28.07
C ALA A 13 22.39 3.90 29.51
N VAL A 14 23.60 3.77 30.07
CA VAL A 14 23.86 3.20 31.41
C VAL A 14 23.11 3.94 32.53
N ARG A 15 22.99 5.28 32.42
CA ARG A 15 22.27 6.11 33.41
C ARG A 15 20.76 5.82 33.49
N ARG A 16 20.16 5.23 32.45
CA ARG A 16 18.72 4.97 32.38
C ARG A 16 18.31 3.60 32.93
N TRP A 17 19.28 2.73 33.25
CA TRP A 17 19.00 1.35 33.65
C TRP A 17 18.98 1.20 35.18
N PRO A 18 18.18 0.26 35.72
CA PRO A 18 18.12 -0.05 37.15
C PRO A 18 19.50 -0.37 37.71
N ALA A 19 19.75 -0.01 38.97
CA ALA A 19 21.08 -0.14 39.57
C ALA A 19 21.55 -1.59 39.63
N GLU A 20 20.63 -2.56 39.80
CA GLU A 20 20.98 -3.97 39.94
C GLU A 20 21.59 -4.57 38.67
N LEU A 21 21.18 -4.09 37.49
CA LEU A 21 21.62 -4.62 36.18
C LEU A 21 22.70 -3.76 35.51
N ARG A 22 22.97 -2.56 36.05
CA ARG A 22 23.80 -1.54 35.40
C ARG A 22 25.26 -1.98 35.26
N ASP A 23 25.82 -2.59 36.29
CA ASP A 23 27.26 -2.86 36.37
C ASP A 23 27.67 -4.12 35.59
N GLU A 24 26.76 -5.09 35.45
CA GLU A 24 26.98 -6.27 34.63
C GLU A 24 26.82 -5.95 33.14
N LEU A 25 25.71 -5.31 32.75
CA LEU A 25 25.44 -4.94 31.36
C LEU A 25 26.42 -3.88 30.83
N SER A 26 26.86 -2.93 31.66
CA SER A 26 27.85 -1.95 31.23
C SER A 26 29.20 -2.60 30.90
N ARG A 27 29.62 -3.63 31.64
CA ARG A 27 30.84 -4.38 31.34
C ARG A 27 30.73 -5.13 30.02
N GLU A 28 29.60 -5.79 29.76
CA GLU A 28 29.34 -6.48 28.49
C GLU A 28 29.32 -5.51 27.30
N TRP A 29 28.63 -4.37 27.41
CA TRP A 29 28.54 -3.41 26.32
C TRP A 29 29.87 -2.71 26.03
N VAL A 30 30.69 -2.46 27.05
CA VAL A 30 32.05 -1.96 26.87
C VAL A 30 32.92 -2.98 26.15
N ALA A 31 32.79 -4.27 26.50
CA ALA A 31 33.50 -5.35 25.82
C ALA A 31 33.09 -5.47 24.35
N GLU A 32 31.79 -5.42 24.04
CA GLU A 32 31.28 -5.51 22.67
C GLU A 32 31.69 -4.29 21.82
N LEU A 33 31.67 -3.08 22.40
CA LEU A 33 32.23 -1.88 21.77
C LEU A 33 33.73 -2.01 21.49
N HIS A 34 34.48 -2.65 22.40
CA HIS A 34 35.92 -2.87 22.22
C HIS A 34 36.19 -3.86 21.08
N VAL A 35 35.41 -4.94 20.96
CA VAL A 35 35.48 -5.91 19.86
C VAL A 35 35.15 -5.25 18.52
N LEU A 36 34.07 -4.46 18.44
CA LEU A 36 33.68 -3.76 17.22
C LEU A 36 34.72 -2.70 16.81
N ALA A 37 35.35 -2.04 17.78
CA ALA A 37 36.45 -1.12 17.53
C ALA A 37 37.71 -1.85 17.03
N GLY A 38 38.05 -3.01 17.62
CA GLY A 38 39.18 -3.84 17.21
C GLY A 38 39.04 -4.42 15.81
N ARG A 39 37.81 -4.70 15.36
CA ARG A 39 37.51 -5.15 13.98
C ARG A 39 37.38 -4.01 12.96
N GLY A 40 37.54 -2.75 13.37
CA GLY A 40 37.39 -1.60 12.48
C GLY A 40 35.96 -1.28 12.04
N GLU A 41 34.93 -1.92 12.61
CA GLU A 41 33.52 -1.78 12.20
C GLU A 41 32.86 -0.51 12.78
N ARG A 42 33.37 0.66 12.39
CA ARG A 42 32.99 1.97 12.95
C ARG A 42 31.48 2.25 12.90
N TRP A 43 30.81 1.85 11.82
CA TRP A 43 29.37 2.04 11.65
C TRP A 43 28.52 1.12 12.54
N ARG A 44 28.91 -0.15 12.69
CA ARG A 44 28.23 -1.07 13.60
C ARG A 44 28.41 -0.67 15.05
N MET A 45 29.60 -0.19 15.42
CA MET A 45 29.90 0.37 16.74
C MET A 45 28.96 1.54 17.10
N LEU A 46 28.78 2.50 16.18
CA LEU A 46 27.88 3.64 16.39
C LEU A 46 26.42 3.22 16.44
N ARG A 47 25.99 2.34 15.54
CA ARG A 47 24.62 1.82 15.52
C ARG A 47 24.28 1.06 16.79
N PHE A 48 25.22 0.26 17.30
CA PHE A 48 25.09 -0.46 18.56
C PHE A 48 24.92 0.51 19.75
N ALA A 49 25.82 1.49 19.89
CA ALA A 49 25.76 2.48 20.95
C ALA A 49 24.47 3.34 20.90
N ALA A 50 24.05 3.74 19.69
CA ALA A 50 22.81 4.49 19.50
C ALA A 50 21.56 3.64 19.84
N SER A 51 21.58 2.36 19.50
CA SER A 51 20.48 1.43 19.81
C SER A 51 20.32 1.22 21.31
N LEU A 52 21.43 1.17 22.07
CA LEU A 52 21.41 1.10 23.53
C LEU A 52 20.85 2.39 24.16
N ALA A 53 21.30 3.55 23.69
CA ALA A 53 20.88 4.87 24.22
C ALA A 53 19.38 5.16 24.03
N THR A 54 18.79 4.63 22.97
CA THR A 54 17.38 4.82 22.62
C THR A 54 16.45 3.76 23.22
N SER A 55 17.00 2.66 23.75
CA SER A 55 16.20 1.57 24.33
C SER A 55 15.60 1.93 25.71
N ARG A 56 14.37 1.47 25.97
CA ARG A 56 13.74 1.55 27.31
C ARG A 56 14.30 0.46 28.22
N SER A 57 14.58 0.82 29.47
CA SER A 57 14.93 -0.10 30.55
C SER A 57 13.78 -1.09 30.80
N GLY A 58 14.02 -2.40 30.57
CA GLY A 58 13.08 -3.46 30.96
C GLY A 58 12.70 -4.51 29.91
N ALA A 59 13.03 -4.33 28.62
CA ALA A 59 12.73 -5.37 27.62
C ALA A 59 13.90 -6.38 27.49
N PRO A 60 13.68 -7.70 27.61
CA PRO A 60 14.73 -8.70 27.42
C PRO A 60 15.34 -8.63 26.00
N VAL A 61 16.67 -8.68 25.91
CA VAL A 61 17.43 -8.43 24.65
C VAL A 61 17.06 -9.39 23.52
N VAL A 62 16.71 -10.65 23.85
CA VAL A 62 16.33 -11.69 22.88
C VAL A 62 15.01 -11.37 22.16
N ASP A 63 14.04 -10.75 22.85
CA ASP A 63 12.78 -10.34 22.24
C ASP A 63 12.94 -9.10 21.35
N ARG A 64 13.95 -8.26 21.61
CA ARG A 64 14.23 -7.05 20.81
C ARG A 64 14.68 -7.41 19.39
N VAL A 65 15.61 -8.36 19.23
CA VAL A 65 16.11 -8.75 17.91
C VAL A 65 14.97 -9.29 17.03
N ARG A 66 14.06 -10.07 17.62
CA ARG A 66 12.87 -10.59 16.94
C ARG A 66 11.86 -9.48 16.61
N PHE A 67 11.63 -8.54 17.54
CA PHE A 67 10.76 -7.40 17.32
C PHE A 67 11.29 -6.47 16.22
N ASP A 68 12.58 -6.13 16.25
CA ASP A 68 13.23 -5.27 15.24
C ASP A 68 13.20 -5.91 13.85
N ALA A 69 13.43 -7.22 13.75
CA ALA A 69 13.33 -7.93 12.48
C ALA A 69 11.89 -7.93 11.93
N ARG A 70 10.88 -8.12 12.77
CA ARG A 70 9.45 -8.06 12.37
C ARG A 70 9.02 -6.65 12.02
N ALA A 71 9.44 -5.64 12.79
CA ALA A 71 9.16 -4.24 12.54
C ALA A 71 9.79 -3.77 11.22
N ARG A 72 11.06 -4.14 10.96
CA ARG A 72 11.74 -3.86 9.69
C ARG A 72 11.05 -4.53 8.51
N ARG A 73 10.65 -5.80 8.63
CA ARG A 73 9.90 -6.50 7.58
C ARG A 73 8.56 -5.84 7.30
N THR A 74 7.84 -5.46 8.36
CA THR A 74 6.56 -4.73 8.26
C THR A 74 6.74 -3.40 7.55
N ALA A 75 7.73 -2.61 7.96
CA ALA A 75 8.05 -1.33 7.31
C ALA A 75 8.47 -1.53 5.85
N ALA A 76 9.32 -2.51 5.56
CA ALA A 76 9.74 -2.82 4.19
C ALA A 76 8.54 -3.20 3.32
N THR A 77 7.64 -4.07 3.78
CA THR A 77 6.45 -4.42 3.00
C THR A 77 5.54 -3.21 2.77
N LEU A 78 5.32 -2.36 3.78
CA LEU A 78 4.42 -1.21 3.65
C LEU A 78 5.00 -0.08 2.81
N LEU A 79 6.33 0.06 2.76
CA LEU A 79 7.00 1.08 1.94
C LEU A 79 7.27 0.61 0.51
N LEU A 80 7.54 -0.69 0.31
CA LEU A 80 7.79 -1.25 -1.01
C LEU A 80 6.50 -1.60 -1.77
N ALA A 81 5.44 -2.00 -1.07
CA ALA A 81 4.19 -2.39 -1.73
C ALA A 81 3.59 -1.28 -2.62
N PRO A 82 3.52 0.00 -2.19
CA PRO A 82 3.07 1.08 -3.07
C PRO A 82 3.89 1.23 -4.35
N LEU A 83 5.22 1.10 -4.26
CA LEU A 83 6.11 1.18 -5.42
C LEU A 83 5.87 0.00 -6.38
N VAL A 84 5.62 -1.19 -5.83
CA VAL A 84 5.24 -2.36 -6.64
C VAL A 84 3.86 -2.15 -7.26
N CYS A 85 2.89 -1.59 -6.52
CA CYS A 85 1.57 -1.23 -7.05
C CYS A 85 1.65 -0.24 -8.20
N LEU A 86 2.59 0.71 -8.17
CA LEU A 86 2.87 1.62 -9.28
C LEU A 86 3.54 0.91 -10.47
N ALA A 87 4.45 -0.03 -10.20
CA ALA A 87 5.13 -0.80 -11.24
C ALA A 87 4.20 -1.79 -11.96
N ILE A 88 3.14 -2.28 -11.30
CA ILE A 88 2.16 -3.21 -11.88
C ILE A 88 1.50 -2.68 -13.15
N PRO A 89 0.82 -1.51 -13.16
CA PRO A 89 0.16 -1.00 -14.37
C PRO A 89 1.17 -0.66 -15.47
N LEU A 90 2.37 -0.18 -15.12
CA LEU A 90 3.44 0.08 -16.09
C LEU A 90 3.91 -1.22 -16.76
N ALA A 91 4.17 -2.26 -15.97
CA ALA A 91 4.53 -3.58 -16.50
C ALA A 91 3.39 -4.19 -17.32
N ALA A 92 2.14 -3.96 -16.89
CA ALA A 92 0.97 -4.44 -17.60
C ALA A 92 0.80 -3.76 -18.96
N GLY A 93 0.92 -2.43 -19.01
CA GLY A 93 0.88 -1.65 -20.25
C GLY A 93 2.02 -2.05 -21.20
N LEU A 94 3.24 -2.23 -20.67
CA LEU A 94 4.37 -2.69 -21.47
C LEU A 94 4.11 -4.08 -22.08
N LEU A 95 3.60 -5.03 -21.29
CA LEU A 95 3.28 -6.38 -21.76
C LEU A 95 2.19 -6.36 -22.83
N VAL A 96 1.11 -5.60 -22.60
CA VAL A 96 0.02 -5.47 -23.57
C VAL A 96 0.52 -4.83 -24.87
N ASN A 97 1.33 -3.78 -24.79
CA ASN A 97 1.91 -3.12 -25.97
C ASN A 97 2.89 -4.04 -26.74
N LEU A 98 3.71 -4.84 -26.02
CA LEU A 98 4.57 -5.85 -26.65
C LEU A 98 3.76 -6.92 -27.39
N VAL A 99 2.60 -7.32 -26.86
CA VAL A 99 1.70 -8.25 -27.55
C VAL A 99 1.07 -7.58 -28.76
N LEU A 100 0.52 -6.37 -28.62
CA LEU A 100 -0.11 -5.63 -29.71
C LEU A 100 0.84 -5.37 -30.88
N SER A 101 2.07 -4.92 -30.61
CA SER A 101 3.09 -4.68 -31.64
C SER A 101 3.46 -5.93 -32.44
N ARG A 102 3.29 -7.13 -31.87
CA ARG A 102 3.51 -8.41 -32.56
C ARG A 102 2.33 -8.85 -33.41
N PHE A 103 1.14 -8.35 -33.11
CA PHE A 103 -0.12 -8.74 -33.75
C PHE A 103 -0.87 -7.53 -34.33
N ALA A 104 -0.13 -6.52 -34.80
CA ALA A 104 -0.64 -5.19 -35.16
C ALA A 104 -1.75 -5.16 -36.22
N THR A 105 -2.00 -6.27 -36.93
CA THR A 105 -3.07 -6.40 -37.93
C THR A 105 -4.41 -6.88 -37.36
N ALA A 106 -4.45 -7.31 -36.10
CA ALA A 106 -5.64 -7.86 -35.45
C ALA A 106 -6.47 -6.78 -34.74
N HIS A 107 -7.50 -6.25 -35.42
CA HIS A 107 -8.37 -5.20 -34.88
C HIS A 107 -9.06 -5.59 -33.57
N TRP A 108 -9.49 -6.86 -33.43
CA TRP A 108 -10.07 -7.38 -32.19
C TRP A 108 -9.14 -7.28 -30.97
N LEU A 109 -7.82 -7.26 -31.20
CA LEU A 109 -6.83 -7.17 -30.13
C LEU A 109 -6.71 -5.74 -29.60
N ILE A 110 -6.94 -4.75 -30.47
CA ILE A 110 -7.00 -3.33 -30.11
C ILE A 110 -8.25 -3.09 -29.24
N ASP A 111 -9.40 -3.64 -29.63
CA ASP A 111 -10.64 -3.55 -28.85
C ASP A 111 -10.51 -4.23 -27.47
N ALA A 112 -9.77 -5.34 -27.40
CA ALA A 112 -9.54 -6.08 -26.15
C ALA A 112 -8.46 -5.45 -25.24
N GLN A 113 -7.72 -4.45 -25.70
CA GLN A 113 -6.61 -3.82 -24.97
C GLN A 113 -6.99 -3.33 -23.55
N PRO A 114 -8.03 -2.50 -23.35
CA PRO A 114 -8.38 -1.97 -22.03
C PRO A 114 -8.76 -3.07 -21.05
N SER A 115 -9.58 -4.02 -21.49
CA SER A 115 -9.95 -5.21 -20.71
C SER A 115 -8.73 -6.06 -20.35
N GLY A 116 -7.82 -6.28 -21.30
CA GLY A 116 -6.56 -7.01 -21.07
C GLY A 116 -5.67 -6.34 -20.03
N LEU A 117 -5.53 -5.02 -20.09
CA LEU A 117 -4.77 -4.22 -19.13
C LEU A 117 -5.38 -4.30 -17.71
N ALA A 118 -6.69 -4.16 -17.58
CA ALA A 118 -7.39 -4.25 -16.31
C ALA A 118 -7.26 -5.65 -15.68
N LEU A 119 -7.47 -6.71 -16.46
CA LEU A 119 -7.35 -8.10 -15.99
C LEU A 119 -5.93 -8.44 -15.55
N LEU A 120 -4.93 -8.02 -16.32
CA LEU A 120 -3.53 -8.29 -16.00
C LEU A 120 -3.07 -7.51 -14.76
N THR A 121 -3.49 -6.25 -14.63
CA THR A 121 -3.30 -5.42 -13.42
C THR A 121 -3.92 -6.09 -12.20
N ALA A 122 -5.19 -6.51 -12.29
CA ALA A 122 -5.89 -7.20 -11.21
C ALA A 122 -5.20 -8.52 -10.84
N GLY A 123 -4.76 -9.31 -11.83
CA GLY A 123 -4.03 -10.57 -11.61
C GLY A 123 -2.72 -10.37 -10.85
N LEU A 124 -1.89 -9.41 -11.29
CA LEU A 124 -0.64 -9.06 -10.61
C LEU A 124 -0.89 -8.49 -9.19
N ALA A 125 -1.93 -7.69 -9.02
CA ALA A 125 -2.33 -7.15 -7.72
C ALA A 125 -2.74 -8.26 -6.73
N VAL A 126 -3.46 -9.29 -7.20
CA VAL A 126 -3.80 -10.47 -6.40
C VAL A 126 -2.54 -11.25 -5.99
N LEU A 127 -1.56 -11.38 -6.88
CA LEU A 127 -0.28 -12.02 -6.54
C LEU A 127 0.47 -11.23 -5.44
N LEU A 128 0.54 -9.91 -5.56
CA LEU A 128 1.09 -9.04 -4.51
C LEU A 128 0.33 -9.19 -3.19
N ALA A 129 -1.00 -9.25 -3.24
CA ALA A 129 -1.86 -9.44 -2.07
C ALA A 129 -1.58 -10.76 -1.33
N ARG A 130 -1.27 -11.85 -2.06
CA ARG A 130 -0.86 -13.12 -1.43
C ARG A 130 0.45 -12.99 -0.66
N LEU A 131 1.42 -12.25 -1.19
CA LEU A 131 2.70 -11.98 -0.51
C LEU A 131 2.48 -11.08 0.72
N ALA A 132 1.66 -10.04 0.56
CA ALA A 132 1.31 -9.13 1.63
C ALA A 132 0.58 -9.84 2.78
N HIS A 133 -0.35 -10.75 2.48
CA HIS A 133 -1.06 -11.53 3.50
C HIS A 133 -0.09 -12.33 4.40
N ARG A 134 0.90 -12.99 3.80
CA ARG A 134 1.94 -13.74 4.53
C ARG A 134 2.77 -12.83 5.44
N SER A 135 3.01 -11.59 5.02
CA SER A 135 3.74 -10.60 5.81
C SER A 135 2.91 -10.05 6.97
N ALA A 136 1.60 -9.83 6.74
CA ALA A 136 0.68 -9.24 7.72
C ALA A 136 0.51 -10.16 8.94
N ALA A 137 0.43 -11.47 8.73
CA ALA A 137 0.40 -12.46 9.81
C ALA A 137 1.63 -12.45 10.73
N ARG A 138 2.74 -11.85 10.28
CA ARG A 138 4.01 -11.77 11.04
C ARG A 138 4.32 -10.34 11.53
N GLY A 139 3.38 -9.41 11.32
CA GLY A 139 3.55 -7.99 11.63
C GLY A 139 3.42 -7.68 13.13
N THR A 140 3.90 -6.50 13.52
CA THR A 140 3.86 -6.02 14.91
C THR A 140 2.82 -4.93 15.16
N ARG A 141 2.15 -4.42 14.11
CA ARG A 141 1.14 -3.36 14.24
C ARG A 141 -0.18 -3.93 14.73
N THR A 142 -0.62 -3.42 15.88
CA THR A 142 -1.95 -3.69 16.43
C THR A 142 -2.82 -2.45 16.33
N GLY A 143 -4.09 -2.66 15.98
CA GLY A 143 -5.12 -1.62 15.93
C GLY A 143 -5.49 -1.15 14.51
N PRO A 144 -6.79 -1.03 14.20
CA PRO A 144 -7.28 -0.79 12.84
C PRO A 144 -6.84 0.56 12.27
N VAL A 145 -6.82 1.62 13.09
CA VAL A 145 -6.42 2.97 12.65
C VAL A 145 -4.93 3.03 12.28
N ARG A 146 -4.05 2.44 13.10
CA ARG A 146 -2.60 2.42 12.85
C ARG A 146 -2.26 1.62 11.59
N THR A 147 -2.99 0.53 11.36
CA THR A 147 -2.84 -0.27 10.14
C THR A 147 -3.32 0.50 8.92
N ALA A 148 -4.50 1.13 8.97
CA ALA A 148 -5.02 1.92 7.85
C ALA A 148 -4.09 3.07 7.47
N LEU A 149 -3.70 3.93 8.43
CA LEU A 149 -2.75 5.02 8.18
C LEU A 149 -1.38 4.51 7.70
N GLY A 150 -0.94 3.38 8.27
CA GLY A 150 0.30 2.73 7.89
C GLY A 150 0.37 2.23 6.45
N ILE A 151 -0.78 2.01 5.81
CA ILE A 151 -0.91 1.64 4.40
C ILE A 151 -1.17 2.88 3.56
N VAL A 152 -2.14 3.70 3.95
CA VAL A 152 -2.61 4.83 3.14
C VAL A 152 -1.55 5.94 3.01
N LEU A 153 -0.74 6.20 4.05
CA LEU A 153 0.29 7.24 3.97
C LEU A 153 1.36 6.92 2.91
N PRO A 154 2.01 5.73 2.92
CA PRO A 154 2.91 5.34 1.83
C PRO A 154 2.22 5.32 0.46
N VAL A 155 1.00 4.80 0.36
CA VAL A 155 0.23 4.78 -0.89
C VAL A 155 -0.02 6.18 -1.43
N GLY A 156 -0.47 7.11 -0.59
CA GLY A 156 -0.72 8.50 -0.97
C GLY A 156 0.56 9.23 -1.36
N LEU A 157 1.67 9.02 -0.64
CA LEU A 157 2.97 9.58 -1.01
C LEU A 157 3.45 9.06 -2.37
N THR A 158 3.29 7.76 -2.63
CA THR A 158 3.65 7.19 -3.93
C THR A 158 2.74 7.68 -5.05
N ALA A 159 1.43 7.78 -4.82
CA ALA A 159 0.49 8.31 -5.80
C ALA A 159 0.84 9.76 -6.16
N VAL A 160 0.94 10.65 -5.17
CA VAL A 160 1.30 12.06 -5.39
C VAL A 160 2.68 12.20 -6.04
N GLY A 161 3.66 11.40 -5.61
CA GLY A 161 4.99 11.41 -6.21
C GLY A 161 5.02 10.93 -7.66
N ALA A 162 4.20 9.93 -8.01
CA ALA A 162 4.05 9.46 -9.38
C ALA A 162 3.39 10.52 -10.26
N GLU A 163 2.29 11.11 -9.79
CA GLU A 163 1.59 12.20 -10.49
C GLU A 163 2.54 13.39 -10.71
N TYR A 164 3.29 13.80 -9.69
CA TYR A 164 4.27 14.87 -9.84
C TYR A 164 5.40 14.54 -10.82
N ALA A 165 5.78 13.26 -10.95
CA ALA A 165 6.85 12.84 -11.86
C ALA A 165 6.38 12.68 -13.31
N LEU A 166 5.10 12.38 -13.52
CA LEU A 166 4.50 12.18 -14.85
C LEU A 166 3.96 13.47 -15.45
N ASN A 167 3.58 14.44 -14.62
CA ASN A 167 3.05 15.71 -15.09
C ASN A 167 4.16 16.76 -15.23
N GLU A 168 4.16 17.48 -16.35
CA GLU A 168 5.15 18.54 -16.61
C GLU A 168 4.87 19.82 -15.80
N THR A 169 3.60 20.07 -15.43
CA THR A 169 3.19 21.29 -14.75
C THR A 169 2.50 21.03 -13.41
N THR A 170 2.49 22.04 -12.55
CA THR A 170 1.77 21.98 -11.27
C THR A 170 0.25 22.10 -11.44
N ASP A 171 -0.22 22.66 -12.56
CA ASP A 171 -1.65 22.77 -12.88
C ASP A 171 -2.29 21.40 -13.13
N ASP A 172 -1.53 20.44 -13.66
CA ASP A 172 -2.00 19.06 -13.86
C ASP A 172 -2.24 18.35 -12.52
N LEU A 173 -1.40 18.63 -11.52
CA LEU A 173 -1.57 18.07 -10.17
C LEU A 173 -2.87 18.57 -9.51
N VAL A 174 -3.26 19.82 -9.78
CA VAL A 174 -4.51 20.42 -9.29
C VAL A 174 -5.73 19.71 -9.86
N ARG A 175 -5.65 19.21 -11.10
CA ARG A 175 -6.74 18.47 -11.76
C ARG A 175 -6.98 17.10 -11.11
N VAL A 176 -5.93 16.45 -10.64
CA VAL A 176 -5.97 15.13 -10.01
C VAL A 176 -6.28 15.20 -8.50
N ALA A 177 -5.89 16.29 -7.85
CA ALA A 177 -6.01 16.44 -6.40
C ALA A 177 -7.40 16.08 -5.83
N PRO A 178 -8.55 16.47 -6.43
CA PRO A 178 -9.87 16.12 -5.91
C PRO A 178 -10.08 14.59 -5.82
N ALA A 179 -9.65 13.84 -6.83
CA ALA A 179 -9.77 12.39 -6.86
C ALA A 179 -8.96 11.73 -5.75
N LEU A 180 -7.71 12.15 -5.54
CA LEU A 180 -6.86 11.68 -4.45
C LEU A 180 -7.41 12.05 -3.07
N LEU A 181 -7.97 13.27 -2.94
CA LEU A 181 -8.60 13.75 -1.71
C LEU A 181 -9.88 13.00 -1.36
N VAL A 182 -10.57 12.38 -2.33
CA VAL A 182 -11.68 11.47 -2.05
C VAL A 182 -11.18 10.05 -1.78
N TRP A 183 -10.26 9.57 -2.61
CA TRP A 183 -9.79 8.19 -2.58
C TRP A 183 -9.05 7.85 -1.29
N LEU A 184 -8.07 8.65 -0.86
CA LEU A 184 -7.24 8.37 0.32
C LEU A 184 -8.04 8.32 1.63
N PRO A 185 -8.89 9.31 1.98
CA PRO A 185 -9.71 9.22 3.18
C PRO A 185 -10.79 8.15 3.05
N GLY A 186 -11.41 7.98 1.86
CA GLY A 186 -12.37 6.91 1.61
C GLY A 186 -11.75 5.53 1.87
N LEU A 187 -10.56 5.28 1.33
CA LEU A 187 -9.80 4.04 1.55
C LEU A 187 -9.43 3.88 3.03
N THR A 188 -9.04 4.96 3.71
CA THR A 188 -8.76 4.92 5.16
C THR A 188 -9.98 4.47 5.96
N LEU A 189 -11.16 5.00 5.65
CA LEU A 189 -12.42 4.62 6.30
C LEU A 189 -12.77 3.16 6.02
N VAL A 190 -12.64 2.70 4.77
CA VAL A 190 -12.86 1.30 4.38
C VAL A 190 -11.91 0.39 5.17
N LEU A 191 -10.60 0.66 5.15
CA LEU A 191 -9.60 -0.15 5.85
C LEU A 191 -9.82 -0.15 7.37
N HIS A 192 -10.23 0.97 7.95
CA HIS A 192 -10.59 1.03 9.36
C HIS A 192 -11.76 0.08 9.67
N ARG A 193 -12.84 0.13 8.89
CA ARG A 193 -14.02 -0.75 9.07
C ARG A 193 -13.67 -2.21 8.86
N VAL A 194 -12.88 -2.51 7.83
CA VAL A 194 -12.35 -3.84 7.54
C VAL A 194 -11.55 -4.37 8.73
N GLY A 195 -10.64 -3.57 9.28
CA GLY A 195 -9.85 -3.94 10.45
C GLY A 195 -10.71 -4.19 11.70
N VAL A 196 -11.74 -3.36 11.94
CA VAL A 196 -12.69 -3.56 13.06
C VAL A 196 -13.49 -4.85 12.89
N LEU A 197 -13.99 -5.15 11.68
CA LEU A 197 -14.77 -6.36 11.40
C LEU A 197 -13.89 -7.62 11.48
N ALA A 198 -12.70 -7.58 10.90
CA ALA A 198 -11.74 -8.67 10.94
C ALA A 198 -11.26 -8.95 12.38
N GLY A 199 -11.02 -7.92 13.19
CA GLY A 199 -10.67 -8.07 14.60
C GLY A 199 -11.79 -8.67 15.46
N ARG A 200 -13.05 -8.55 15.03
CA ARG A 200 -14.21 -9.24 15.64
C ARG A 200 -14.44 -10.65 15.11
N GLY A 201 -13.52 -11.20 14.31
CA GLY A 201 -13.67 -12.52 13.67
C GLY A 201 -14.63 -12.56 12.48
N ARG A 202 -15.24 -11.44 12.08
CA ARG A 202 -16.19 -11.36 10.95
C ARG A 202 -15.46 -11.18 9.61
N THR A 203 -14.59 -12.13 9.26
CA THR A 203 -13.73 -12.06 8.08
C THR A 203 -14.49 -11.97 6.76
N ARG A 204 -15.61 -12.70 6.61
CA ARG A 204 -16.45 -12.65 5.41
C ARG A 204 -17.08 -11.26 5.22
N ALA A 205 -17.60 -10.67 6.30
CA ALA A 205 -18.14 -9.31 6.26
C ALA A 205 -17.05 -8.28 5.97
N ALA A 206 -15.85 -8.46 6.53
CA ALA A 206 -14.69 -7.60 6.24
C ALA A 206 -14.31 -7.63 4.75
N TRP A 207 -14.35 -8.80 4.10
CA TRP A 207 -14.11 -8.92 2.67
C TRP A 207 -15.19 -8.23 1.82
N TRP A 208 -16.47 -8.42 2.15
CA TRP A 208 -17.56 -7.75 1.43
C TRP A 208 -17.51 -6.23 1.57
N VAL A 209 -17.41 -5.73 2.81
CA VAL A 209 -17.31 -4.29 3.09
C VAL A 209 -16.03 -3.71 2.49
N GLY A 210 -14.93 -4.44 2.55
CA GLY A 210 -13.66 -4.02 1.98
C GLY A 210 -13.69 -3.93 0.47
N GLY A 211 -14.12 -4.99 -0.21
CA GLY A 211 -14.20 -5.05 -1.67
C GLY A 211 -15.19 -4.04 -2.23
N LEU A 212 -16.44 -4.04 -1.72
CA LEU A 212 -17.47 -3.11 -2.18
C LEU A 212 -17.13 -1.66 -1.84
N GLY A 213 -16.66 -1.41 -0.61
CA GLY A 213 -16.28 -0.07 -0.17
C GLY A 213 -15.12 0.50 -0.97
N ALA A 214 -14.07 -0.29 -1.20
CA ALA A 214 -12.93 0.15 -2.00
C ALA A 214 -13.31 0.39 -3.47
N PHE A 215 -14.19 -0.45 -4.02
CA PHE A 215 -14.73 -0.26 -5.37
C PHE A 215 -15.52 1.04 -5.49
N VAL A 216 -16.46 1.31 -4.58
CA VAL A 216 -17.24 2.56 -4.59
C VAL A 216 -16.35 3.78 -4.42
N VAL A 217 -15.34 3.73 -3.55
CA VAL A 217 -14.42 4.85 -3.34
C VAL A 217 -13.54 5.09 -4.58
N ALA A 218 -13.05 4.03 -5.23
CA ALA A 218 -12.29 4.14 -6.48
C ALA A 218 -13.16 4.70 -7.60
N ASP A 219 -14.41 4.23 -7.71
CA ASP A 219 -15.36 4.69 -8.72
C ASP A 219 -15.70 6.18 -8.53
N LEU A 220 -15.97 6.60 -7.30
CA LEU A 220 -16.23 8.01 -6.99
C LEU A 220 -15.02 8.91 -7.30
N ALA A 221 -13.80 8.42 -7.04
CA ALA A 221 -12.58 9.14 -7.35
C ALA A 221 -12.39 9.31 -8.88
N VAL A 222 -12.64 8.25 -9.65
CA VAL A 222 -12.59 8.30 -11.12
C VAL A 222 -13.67 9.24 -11.66
N ALA A 223 -14.91 9.12 -11.18
CA ALA A 223 -16.01 10.00 -11.57
C ALA A 223 -15.68 11.47 -11.29
N LEU A 224 -15.11 11.77 -10.12
CA LEU A 224 -14.69 13.12 -9.79
C LEU A 224 -13.56 13.61 -10.70
N MET A 225 -12.63 12.73 -11.08
CA MET A 225 -11.56 13.09 -12.01
C MET A 225 -12.09 13.40 -13.40
N VAL A 226 -13.00 12.58 -13.92
CA VAL A 226 -13.68 12.80 -15.21
C VAL A 226 -14.39 14.16 -15.18
N VAL A 227 -15.17 14.44 -14.14
CA VAL A 227 -15.87 15.73 -13.98
C VAL A 227 -14.92 16.92 -13.85
N ALA A 228 -13.76 16.73 -13.21
CA ALA A 228 -12.76 17.79 -13.03
C ALA A 228 -11.96 18.08 -14.31
N ASN A 229 -11.75 17.09 -15.18
CA ASN A 229 -10.95 17.22 -16.39
C ASN A 229 -11.75 17.56 -17.64
N ILE A 230 -13.01 17.13 -17.73
CA ILE A 230 -13.86 17.44 -18.88
C ILE A 230 -14.62 18.74 -18.60
N SER A 231 -14.26 19.77 -19.35
CA SER A 231 -14.95 21.05 -19.33
C SER A 231 -16.39 20.82 -19.83
N GLY A 232 -17.38 20.96 -18.94
CA GLY A 232 -18.80 20.88 -19.30
C GLY A 232 -19.29 22.10 -20.09
N SER A 233 -18.48 22.61 -21.02
CA SER A 233 -18.88 23.71 -21.90
C SER A 233 -19.97 23.19 -22.85
N PRO A 234 -21.05 23.96 -23.09
CA PRO A 234 -22.02 23.60 -24.11
C PRO A 234 -21.30 23.37 -25.45
N GLU A 235 -21.73 22.36 -26.20
CA GLU A 235 -21.23 22.05 -27.55
C GLU A 235 -21.12 23.35 -28.35
N THR A 236 -19.89 23.72 -28.74
CA THR A 236 -19.73 24.82 -29.70
C THR A 236 -20.17 24.29 -31.05
N VAL A 237 -21.38 24.66 -31.48
CA VAL A 237 -21.86 24.31 -32.81
C VAL A 237 -21.21 25.27 -33.80
N ILE A 238 -20.26 24.77 -34.60
CA ILE A 238 -19.65 25.52 -35.71
C ILE A 238 -20.23 24.91 -37.01
N ASP A 239 -20.83 25.76 -37.85
CA ASP A 239 -21.47 25.36 -39.11
C ASP A 239 -22.53 24.25 -39.00
N GLY A 240 -23.31 24.23 -37.91
CA GLY A 240 -24.36 23.24 -37.68
C GLY A 240 -23.86 21.86 -37.24
N VAL A 241 -22.55 21.71 -37.07
CA VAL A 241 -21.91 20.51 -36.51
C VAL A 241 -21.52 20.81 -35.07
N ALA A 242 -21.99 19.98 -34.13
CA ALA A 242 -21.54 20.03 -32.75
C ALA A 242 -20.03 19.74 -32.69
N GLN A 243 -19.22 20.75 -32.38
CA GLN A 243 -17.81 20.59 -32.07
C GLN A 243 -17.64 20.73 -30.56
N GLY A 244 -17.55 19.59 -29.88
CA GLY A 244 -17.23 19.53 -28.47
C GLY A 244 -17.36 18.10 -27.96
N ASP A 245 -16.30 17.57 -27.35
CA ASP A 245 -16.37 16.34 -26.54
C ASP A 245 -17.09 16.63 -25.22
N ALA A 246 -18.37 17.00 -25.31
CA ALA A 246 -19.22 17.18 -24.14
C ALA A 246 -19.62 15.80 -23.60
N ILE A 247 -18.71 15.19 -22.84
CA ILE A 247 -19.02 13.99 -22.06
C ILE A 247 -20.03 14.42 -20.99
N ASP A 248 -21.21 13.83 -21.04
CA ASP A 248 -22.21 14.07 -20.00
C ASP A 248 -21.62 13.59 -18.67
N ARG A 249 -21.70 14.42 -17.63
CA ARG A 249 -21.15 14.09 -16.30
C ARG A 249 -21.79 12.85 -15.70
N ILE A 250 -22.96 12.46 -16.23
CA ILE A 250 -23.72 11.26 -15.88
C ILE A 250 -23.07 9.98 -16.45
N SER A 251 -22.13 10.08 -17.41
CA SER A 251 -21.45 8.95 -18.05
C SER A 251 -20.37 8.27 -17.18
N ALA A 252 -20.08 8.82 -16.00
CA ALA A 252 -18.92 8.42 -15.18
C ALA A 252 -19.13 7.37 -14.05
N PRO A 253 -20.31 6.80 -13.74
CA PRO A 253 -20.40 5.77 -12.73
C PRO A 253 -20.04 4.38 -13.31
N LEU A 254 -19.31 3.60 -12.52
CA LEU A 254 -18.94 2.20 -12.77
C LEU A 254 -17.91 1.97 -13.88
N TRP A 255 -16.88 2.82 -13.99
CA TRP A 255 -15.88 2.79 -15.06
C TRP A 255 -15.28 1.38 -15.30
N LEU A 256 -14.99 0.64 -14.21
CA LEU A 256 -14.37 -0.68 -14.30
C LEU A 256 -15.37 -1.70 -14.87
N PHE A 257 -16.64 -1.60 -14.50
CA PHE A 257 -17.67 -2.49 -15.01
C PHE A 257 -17.90 -2.23 -16.50
N THR A 258 -18.06 -0.96 -16.88
CA THR A 258 -18.22 -0.57 -18.28
C THR A 258 -17.00 -0.97 -19.10
N SER A 259 -15.77 -0.79 -18.60
CA SER A 259 -14.54 -1.19 -19.31
C SER A 259 -14.38 -2.70 -19.50
N LEU A 260 -15.00 -3.51 -18.64
CA LEU A 260 -14.89 -4.98 -18.67
C LEU A 260 -16.01 -5.67 -19.43
N THR A 261 -17.16 -5.01 -19.57
CA THR A 261 -18.38 -5.64 -20.09
C THR A 261 -18.96 -4.90 -21.29
N ASP A 262 -18.42 -3.72 -21.63
CA ASP A 262 -19.00 -2.77 -22.58
C ASP A 262 -20.49 -2.49 -22.32
N TRP A 263 -20.95 -2.71 -21.08
CA TRP A 263 -22.35 -2.65 -20.72
C TRP A 263 -22.63 -1.51 -19.74
N SER A 264 -23.53 -0.62 -20.14
CA SER A 264 -23.97 0.56 -19.40
C SER A 264 -25.31 0.34 -18.66
N PHE A 265 -25.69 -0.91 -18.36
CA PHE A 265 -27.00 -1.26 -17.79
C PHE A 265 -28.21 -0.77 -18.63
N GLY A 266 -28.03 -0.66 -19.95
CA GLY A 266 -29.07 -0.15 -20.86
C GLY A 266 -29.22 1.37 -20.86
N LEU A 267 -28.30 2.10 -20.21
CA LEU A 267 -28.22 3.55 -20.31
C LEU A 267 -27.63 3.94 -21.68
N PRO A 268 -28.08 5.05 -22.28
CA PRO A 268 -27.58 5.51 -23.58
C PRO A 268 -26.10 5.96 -23.56
N ARG A 269 -25.51 6.10 -22.36
CA ARG A 269 -24.12 6.50 -22.12
C ARG A 269 -23.52 5.63 -20.99
N PRO A 270 -22.19 5.42 -20.94
CA PRO A 270 -21.19 5.95 -21.86
C PRO A 270 -21.22 5.27 -23.24
N THR A 271 -21.04 6.04 -24.31
CA THR A 271 -20.82 5.50 -25.67
C THR A 271 -19.40 4.90 -25.78
N PRO A 272 -19.10 4.07 -26.81
CA PRO A 272 -17.74 3.54 -27.00
C PRO A 272 -16.66 4.62 -27.08
N SER A 273 -16.98 5.78 -27.69
CA SER A 273 -16.06 6.93 -27.74
C SER A 273 -15.84 7.58 -26.37
N GLU A 274 -16.89 7.67 -25.54
CA GLU A 274 -16.77 8.16 -24.16
C GLU A 274 -15.99 7.18 -23.28
N ILE A 275 -16.14 5.86 -23.47
CA ILE A 275 -15.32 4.85 -22.76
C ILE A 275 -13.85 4.98 -23.13
N PHE A 276 -13.55 5.21 -24.41
CA PHE A 276 -12.19 5.48 -24.89
C PHE A 276 -11.62 6.76 -24.27
N LEU A 277 -12.35 7.88 -24.34
CA LEU A 277 -11.95 9.17 -23.74
C LEU A 277 -11.76 9.08 -22.22
N ILE A 278 -12.64 8.37 -21.51
CA ILE A 278 -12.47 8.13 -20.07
C ILE A 278 -11.21 7.32 -19.84
N SER A 279 -10.94 6.28 -20.63
CA SER A 279 -9.73 5.47 -20.48
C SER A 279 -8.44 6.26 -20.78
N ASP A 280 -8.51 7.19 -21.73
CA ASP A 280 -7.40 8.04 -22.18
C ASP A 280 -7.13 9.22 -21.22
N LEU A 281 -8.16 9.83 -20.65
CA LEU A 281 -8.02 10.96 -19.70
C LEU A 281 -7.55 10.54 -18.31
N VAL A 282 -7.67 9.27 -18.00
CA VAL A 282 -7.60 8.74 -16.64
C VAL A 282 -6.38 7.79 -16.48
N GLU A 283 -5.50 7.76 -17.49
CA GLU A 283 -4.46 6.77 -17.81
C GLU A 283 -3.94 5.90 -16.66
N LEU A 284 -3.45 6.47 -15.57
CA LEU A 284 -2.75 5.72 -14.52
C LEU A 284 -3.60 5.43 -13.27
N GLN A 285 -4.48 6.34 -12.89
CA GLN A 285 -5.08 6.35 -11.55
C GLN A 285 -5.99 5.18 -11.23
N PRO A 286 -6.94 4.77 -12.10
CA PRO A 286 -7.81 3.65 -11.80
C PRO A 286 -7.03 2.35 -11.72
N PHE A 287 -5.99 2.19 -12.55
CA PHE A 287 -5.13 1.03 -12.46
C PHE A 287 -4.30 1.04 -11.19
N LEU A 288 -3.89 2.23 -10.71
CA LEU A 288 -3.26 2.36 -9.38
C LEU A 288 -4.24 2.00 -8.25
N TYR A 289 -5.50 2.45 -8.32
CA TYR A 289 -6.55 2.09 -7.36
C TYR A 289 -6.79 0.59 -7.34
N LEU A 290 -6.89 -0.02 -8.53
CA LEU A 290 -7.06 -1.46 -8.74
C LEU A 290 -5.84 -2.25 -8.23
N ALA A 291 -4.62 -1.74 -8.44
CA ALA A 291 -3.39 -2.38 -8.00
C ALA A 291 -3.21 -2.33 -6.47
N CYS A 292 -3.59 -1.21 -5.84
CA CYS A 292 -3.41 -1.01 -4.41
C CYS A 292 -4.46 -1.75 -3.55
N THR A 293 -5.70 -1.86 -4.04
CA THR A 293 -6.84 -2.34 -3.26
C THR A 293 -6.67 -3.77 -2.71
N PRO A 294 -6.29 -4.79 -3.52
CA PRO A 294 -6.13 -6.16 -3.04
C PRO A 294 -5.07 -6.29 -1.94
N TYR A 295 -3.93 -5.59 -2.10
CA TYR A 295 -2.87 -5.56 -1.12
C TYR A 295 -3.33 -4.89 0.19
N ALA A 296 -3.95 -3.70 0.10
CA ALA A 296 -4.39 -2.96 1.26
C ALA A 296 -5.41 -3.75 2.11
N LEU A 297 -6.39 -4.38 1.44
CA LEU A 297 -7.41 -5.20 2.08
C LEU A 297 -6.83 -6.46 2.73
N THR A 298 -6.01 -7.24 1.99
CA THR A 298 -5.41 -8.46 2.54
C THR A 298 -4.50 -8.18 3.74
N TYR A 299 -3.75 -7.07 3.67
CA TYR A 299 -2.88 -6.66 4.76
C TYR A 299 -3.70 -6.22 5.98
N ALA A 300 -4.73 -5.38 5.80
CA ALA A 300 -5.58 -4.92 6.90
C ALA A 300 -6.33 -6.07 7.58
N ILE A 301 -6.88 -7.01 6.81
CA ILE A 301 -7.54 -8.22 7.35
C ILE A 301 -6.53 -9.10 8.08
N GLY A 302 -5.35 -9.32 7.49
CA GLY A 302 -4.30 -10.15 8.08
C GLY A 302 -3.77 -9.59 9.41
N ALA A 303 -3.53 -8.28 9.46
CA ALA A 303 -3.01 -7.59 10.65
C ALA A 303 -4.05 -7.46 11.77
N ALA A 304 -5.35 -7.54 11.45
CA ALA A 304 -6.42 -7.46 12.43
C ALA A 304 -6.79 -8.80 13.07
N ARG A 305 -6.32 -9.93 12.51
CA ARG A 305 -6.62 -11.26 13.08
C ARG A 305 -5.97 -11.39 14.46
N PRO A 306 -6.68 -11.96 15.45
CA PRO A 306 -6.08 -12.33 16.73
C PRO A 306 -4.86 -13.22 16.47
N ALA A 307 -3.75 -12.96 17.14
CA ALA A 307 -2.63 -13.89 17.12
C ALA A 307 -3.14 -15.23 17.67
N GLU A 308 -3.07 -16.28 16.85
CA GLU A 308 -3.36 -17.62 17.29
C GLU A 308 -2.47 -17.89 18.52
N PRO A 309 -3.05 -18.25 19.68
CA PRO A 309 -2.25 -18.49 20.87
C PRO A 309 -1.25 -19.59 20.50
N VAL A 310 0.03 -19.25 20.52
CA VAL A 310 1.12 -20.22 20.38
C VAL A 310 0.81 -21.28 21.41
N GLY A 311 0.43 -22.47 20.93
CA GLY A 311 -0.03 -23.56 21.77
C GLY A 311 0.94 -23.68 22.94
N VAL A 312 0.44 -23.39 24.14
CA VAL A 312 1.10 -23.82 25.36
C VAL A 312 1.19 -25.32 25.20
N ARG A 313 2.37 -25.84 24.83
CA ARG A 313 2.64 -27.26 24.93
C ARG A 313 2.35 -27.57 26.38
N THR A 314 1.23 -28.23 26.65
CA THR A 314 0.95 -28.83 27.94
C THR A 314 2.20 -29.63 28.27
N PRO A 315 2.91 -29.34 29.37
CA PRO A 315 4.08 -30.12 29.73
C PRO A 315 3.65 -31.57 29.79
N GLU A 316 4.38 -32.40 29.05
CA GLU A 316 4.24 -33.85 29.04
C GLU A 316 4.21 -34.32 30.52
N PRO A 317 3.17 -35.04 30.96
CA PRO A 317 3.09 -35.47 32.35
C PRO A 317 4.31 -36.35 32.64
N ALA A 318 5.07 -35.96 33.66
CA ALA A 318 6.26 -36.70 34.08
C ALA A 318 5.86 -38.17 34.36
N PRO A 319 6.66 -39.15 33.91
CA PRO A 319 6.38 -40.55 34.17
C PRO A 319 6.32 -40.78 35.68
N SER A 320 5.21 -41.34 36.15
CA SER A 320 5.05 -41.74 37.54
C SER A 320 6.11 -42.78 37.91
N PRO A 321 6.86 -42.60 39.01
CA PRO A 321 7.70 -43.68 39.51
C PRO A 321 6.81 -44.86 39.93
N ALA A 322 7.21 -46.05 39.51
CA ALA A 322 6.61 -47.34 39.88
C ALA A 322 7.13 -47.81 41.24
#